data_AF-A0A6A5F725-F1
#
_entry.id   AF-A0A6A5F725-F1
#
_cell.length_a   1.000
_cell.length_b   1.000
_cell.length_c   1.000
_cell.angle_alpha   90.00
_cell.angle_beta   90.00
_cell.angle_gamma   90.00
#
_symmetry.space_group_name_H-M   'P 1'
#
loop_
_entity.id
_entity.type
_entity.pdbx_description
1 polymer ?
#
loop_
_entity_poly.entity_id
_entity_poly.type
_entity_poly.pdbx_seq_one_letter_code
_entity_poly.pdbx_strand_id
1 'polypeptide(L)'
;MPKIHPETKVLIIKRLKTRSTADVADTFNVSQRQVQRIKITFEDTGDVFDKPRSGRPRKTTAREDRLLARKSKASPFSTAAELHETWSPEVPVSTRTVCRILSRNGLHGRISAQKPALNKRQLKNRVAFAKAHSLLKGWTLEKWKKVDFSDESSVELHHSHRKYCRRPTGARMDPRFTQKTVKFGGGKIMVWGYIQYGGVREICRVEGNINKIPRNLSYLLYSQP
;
A
#
# COMPACT_ATOMS: atom_id res chain seq x y z
N MET A 1 33.91 -18.13 23.70
CA MET A 1 34.77 -16.92 23.59
C MET A 1 33.97 -15.78 22.99
N PRO A 2 34.09 -14.56 23.54
CA PRO A 2 33.39 -13.38 23.06
C PRO A 2 33.87 -12.96 21.65
N LYS A 3 33.00 -12.25 20.94
CA LYS A 3 33.26 -11.78 19.58
C LYS A 3 34.25 -10.60 19.60
N ILE A 4 35.34 -10.69 18.85
CA ILE A 4 36.32 -9.60 18.71
C ILE A 4 35.75 -8.54 17.77
N HIS A 5 35.70 -7.29 18.24
CA HIS A 5 35.21 -6.16 17.45
C HIS A 5 36.19 -5.82 16.31
N PRO A 6 35.70 -5.34 15.13
CA PRO A 6 36.57 -5.00 14.00
C PRO A 6 37.72 -4.05 14.36
N GLU A 7 37.48 -3.06 15.22
CA GLU A 7 38.51 -2.13 15.71
C GLU A 7 39.67 -2.84 16.41
N THR A 8 39.36 -3.81 17.27
CA THR A 8 40.36 -4.63 17.95
C THR A 8 41.15 -5.48 16.95
N LYS A 9 40.51 -5.99 15.88
CA LYS A 9 41.21 -6.72 14.82
C LYS A 9 42.19 -5.83 14.06
N VAL A 10 41.85 -4.56 13.80
CA VAL A 10 42.76 -3.57 13.19
C VAL A 10 43.99 -3.37 14.06
N LEU A 11 43.80 -3.21 15.37
CA LEU A 11 44.90 -3.03 16.33
C LEU A 11 45.80 -4.27 16.39
N ILE A 12 45.22 -5.47 16.39
CA ILE A 12 45.95 -6.75 16.32
C ILE A 12 46.83 -6.79 15.06
N ILE A 13 46.28 -6.47 13.89
CA ILE A 13 47.02 -6.49 12.61
C ILE A 13 48.13 -5.44 12.59
N LYS A 14 47.86 -4.23 13.08
CA LYS A 14 48.87 -3.17 13.19
C LYS A 14 50.03 -3.61 14.09
N ARG A 15 49.74 -4.29 15.20
CA ARG A 15 50.74 -4.73 16.19
C ARG A 15 51.55 -5.93 15.71
N LEU A 16 50.94 -6.82 14.93
CA LEU A 16 51.60 -7.95 14.25
C LEU A 16 52.72 -7.54 13.27
N LYS A 17 52.75 -6.27 12.81
CA LYS A 17 53.87 -5.76 12.00
C LYS A 17 55.19 -5.64 12.77
N THR A 18 55.11 -5.59 14.11
CA THR A 18 56.26 -5.25 14.98
C THR A 18 56.50 -6.26 16.10
N ARG A 19 55.54 -7.14 16.38
CA ARG A 19 55.54 -8.05 17.53
C ARG A 19 55.17 -9.46 17.11
N SER A 20 55.57 -10.44 17.91
CA SER A 20 55.26 -11.85 17.66
C SER A 20 53.76 -12.15 17.86
N THR A 21 53.28 -13.27 17.30
CA THR A 21 51.89 -13.70 17.49
C THR A 21 51.57 -14.05 18.95
N ALA A 22 52.56 -14.49 19.72
CA ALA A 22 52.42 -14.79 21.15
C ALA A 22 52.23 -13.50 21.97
N ASP A 23 53.08 -12.49 21.75
CA ASP A 23 52.99 -11.21 22.47
C ASP A 23 51.67 -10.49 22.20
N VAL A 24 51.20 -10.55 20.94
CA VAL A 24 49.92 -9.95 20.55
C VAL A 24 48.74 -10.71 21.17
N ALA A 25 48.83 -12.04 21.24
CA ALA A 25 47.81 -12.86 21.89
C ALA A 25 47.65 -12.50 23.38
N ASP A 26 48.77 -12.37 24.10
CA ASP A 26 48.77 -12.00 25.51
C ASP A 26 48.29 -10.55 25.73
N THR A 27 48.73 -9.61 24.89
CA THR A 27 48.33 -8.19 24.97
C THR A 27 46.82 -8.00 24.83
N PHE A 28 46.18 -8.74 23.93
CA PHE A 28 44.75 -8.61 23.65
C PHE A 28 43.90 -9.67 24.36
N ASN A 29 44.50 -10.52 25.22
CA ASN A 29 43.84 -11.63 25.92
C ASN A 29 43.02 -12.53 24.97
N VAL A 30 43.62 -12.89 23.84
CA VAL A 30 43.03 -13.75 22.81
C VAL A 30 43.97 -14.92 22.51
N SER A 31 43.44 -16.04 22.05
CA SER A 31 44.30 -17.18 21.70
C SER A 31 45.23 -16.88 20.52
N GLN A 32 46.45 -17.41 20.52
CA GLN A 32 47.37 -17.31 19.37
C GLN A 32 46.75 -17.81 18.06
N ARG A 33 45.89 -18.85 18.13
CA ARG A 33 45.14 -19.37 16.98
C ARG A 33 44.16 -18.35 16.40
N GLN A 34 43.50 -17.54 17.25
CA GLN A 34 42.62 -16.46 16.77
C GLN A 34 43.42 -15.34 16.12
N VAL A 35 44.58 -14.96 16.68
CA VAL A 35 45.49 -13.97 16.10
C VAL A 35 45.96 -14.42 14.72
N GLN A 36 46.40 -15.68 14.58
CA GLN A 36 46.77 -16.26 13.28
C GLN A 36 45.62 -16.27 12.29
N ARG A 37 44.40 -16.65 12.71
CA ARG A 37 43.21 -16.61 11.83
C ARG A 37 42.90 -15.19 11.35
N ILE A 38 43.01 -14.19 12.21
CA ILE A 38 42.82 -12.78 11.84
C ILE A 38 43.87 -12.35 10.82
N LYS A 39 45.14 -12.70 11.04
CA LYS A 39 46.24 -12.42 10.10
C LYS A 39 45.97 -13.02 8.72
N ILE A 40 45.72 -14.34 8.65
CA ILE A 40 45.45 -15.04 7.39
C ILE A 40 44.24 -14.44 6.67
N THR A 41 43.14 -14.22 7.39
CA THR A 41 41.93 -13.63 6.79
C THR A 41 42.21 -12.25 6.21
N PHE A 42 43.00 -11.43 6.90
CA PHE A 42 43.37 -10.10 6.44
C PHE A 42 44.32 -10.15 5.23
N GLU A 43 45.27 -11.07 5.20
CA GLU A 43 46.16 -11.29 4.04
C GLU A 43 45.36 -11.73 2.81
N ASP A 44 44.35 -12.59 2.98
CA ASP A 44 43.52 -13.10 1.88
C ASP A 44 42.48 -12.09 1.36
N THR A 45 41.92 -11.24 2.23
CA THR A 45 40.76 -10.39 1.89
C THR A 45 41.00 -8.90 1.98
N GLY A 46 42.07 -8.47 2.64
CA GLY A 46 42.34 -7.06 2.94
C GLY A 46 41.38 -6.42 3.96
N ASP A 47 40.50 -7.22 4.59
CA ASP A 47 39.45 -6.72 5.46
C ASP A 47 39.46 -7.40 6.84
N VAL A 48 38.99 -6.68 7.85
CA VAL A 48 38.80 -7.10 9.25
C VAL A 48 37.34 -7.43 9.57
N PHE A 49 36.39 -7.03 8.72
CA PHE A 49 34.98 -7.32 8.93
C PHE A 49 34.68 -8.80 8.71
N ASP A 50 33.73 -9.32 9.51
CA ASP A 50 33.24 -10.67 9.29
C ASP A 50 32.43 -10.71 8.00
N LYS A 51 32.71 -11.68 7.13
CA LYS A 51 31.87 -11.92 5.96
C LYS A 51 30.43 -12.24 6.40
N PRO A 52 29.42 -11.74 5.69
CA PRO A 52 28.04 -12.11 5.96
C PRO A 52 27.89 -13.64 5.83
N ARG A 53 27.24 -14.25 6.81
CA ARG A 53 26.97 -15.69 6.78
C ARG A 53 25.95 -15.96 5.67
N SER A 54 26.15 -17.05 4.93
CA SER A 54 25.23 -17.50 3.86
C SER A 54 23.80 -17.74 4.34
N GLY A 55 23.63 -18.03 5.63
CA GLY A 55 22.34 -18.31 6.23
C GLY A 55 21.76 -19.65 5.77
N ARG A 56 20.49 -19.90 6.13
CA ARG A 56 19.81 -21.13 5.73
C ARG A 56 19.44 -21.06 4.24
N PRO A 57 19.74 -22.11 3.44
CA PRO A 57 19.28 -22.19 2.06
C PRO A 57 17.76 -22.03 1.95
N ARG A 58 17.31 -21.44 0.84
CA ARG A 58 15.88 -21.25 0.58
C ARG A 58 15.23 -22.56 0.16
N LYS A 59 13.96 -22.71 0.50
CA LYS A 59 13.12 -23.81 0.00
C LYS A 59 12.68 -23.64 -1.46
N THR A 60 12.79 -22.42 -2.01
CA THR A 60 12.30 -22.08 -3.35
C THR A 60 13.43 -21.58 -4.23
N THR A 61 13.33 -21.89 -5.51
CA THR A 61 14.27 -21.42 -6.54
C THR A 61 13.88 -20.05 -7.06
N ALA A 62 14.83 -19.35 -7.68
CA ALA A 62 14.54 -18.07 -8.34
C ALA A 62 13.55 -18.21 -9.50
N ARG A 63 13.47 -19.39 -10.14
CA ARG A 63 12.51 -19.66 -11.23
C ARG A 63 11.08 -19.75 -10.70
N GLU A 64 10.87 -20.48 -9.62
CA GLU A 64 9.56 -20.59 -8.97
C GLU A 64 9.08 -19.23 -8.47
N ASP A 65 9.96 -18.45 -7.81
CA ASP A 65 9.64 -17.11 -7.33
C ASP A 65 9.14 -16.21 -8.47
N ARG A 66 9.81 -16.24 -9.64
CA ARG A 66 9.41 -15.47 -10.84
C ARG A 66 8.08 -15.94 -11.40
N LEU A 67 7.83 -17.26 -11.42
CA LEU A 67 6.57 -17.81 -11.89
C LEU A 67 5.40 -17.37 -11.01
N LEU A 68 5.57 -17.44 -9.69
CA LEU A 68 4.58 -16.98 -8.72
C LEU A 68 4.30 -15.47 -8.86
N ALA A 69 5.35 -14.65 -9.02
CA ALA A 69 5.18 -13.23 -9.27
C ALA A 69 4.43 -12.95 -10.58
N ARG A 70 4.66 -13.73 -11.64
CA ARG A 70 3.92 -13.63 -12.91
C ARG A 70 2.45 -13.98 -12.74
N LYS A 71 2.14 -15.07 -12.02
CA LYS A 71 0.75 -15.45 -11.70
C LYS A 71 0.04 -14.34 -10.94
N SER A 72 0.67 -13.76 -9.93
CA SER A 72 0.11 -12.63 -9.17
C SER A 72 -0.12 -11.38 -10.02
N LYS A 73 0.76 -11.09 -10.99
CA LYS A 73 0.56 -9.97 -11.92
C LYS A 73 -0.58 -10.20 -12.92
N ALA A 74 -0.78 -11.45 -13.35
CA ALA A 74 -1.90 -11.82 -14.22
C ALA A 74 -3.25 -11.73 -13.49
N SER A 75 -3.26 -12.00 -12.18
CA SER A 75 -4.45 -11.92 -11.31
C SER A 75 -4.19 -11.02 -10.09
N PRO A 76 -4.21 -9.67 -10.25
CA PRO A 76 -3.82 -8.73 -9.19
C PRO A 76 -4.65 -8.79 -7.90
N PHE A 77 -5.87 -9.33 -7.97
CA PHE A 77 -6.79 -9.45 -6.84
C PHE A 77 -6.68 -10.79 -6.10
N SER A 78 -5.87 -11.73 -6.60
CA SER A 78 -5.71 -13.03 -5.96
C SER A 78 -4.98 -12.91 -4.63
N THR A 79 -5.51 -13.57 -3.61
CA THR A 79 -4.90 -13.58 -2.28
C THR A 79 -3.67 -14.49 -2.25
N ALA A 80 -2.80 -14.29 -1.26
CA ALA A 80 -1.65 -15.19 -1.07
C ALA A 80 -2.07 -16.64 -0.76
N ALA A 81 -3.28 -16.86 -0.22
CA ALA A 81 -3.83 -18.20 0.00
C ALA A 81 -4.25 -18.85 -1.32
N GLU A 82 -4.98 -18.14 -2.17
CA GLU A 82 -5.36 -18.62 -3.51
C GLU A 82 -4.12 -18.87 -4.40
N LEU A 83 -3.12 -17.99 -4.33
CA LEU A 83 -1.86 -18.18 -5.02
C LEU A 83 -1.06 -19.36 -4.48
N HIS A 84 -1.20 -19.68 -3.19
CA HIS A 84 -0.56 -20.85 -2.58
C HIS A 84 -1.24 -22.15 -3.01
N GLU A 85 -2.58 -22.17 -3.08
CA GLU A 85 -3.36 -23.33 -3.53
C GLU A 85 -3.12 -23.67 -5.01
N THR A 86 -3.03 -22.64 -5.86
CA THR A 86 -2.79 -22.80 -7.30
C THR A 86 -1.31 -22.96 -7.67
N TRP A 87 -0.40 -22.89 -6.69
CA TRP A 87 1.03 -23.01 -6.90
C TRP A 87 1.55 -24.29 -6.27
N SER A 88 2.12 -25.16 -7.10
CA SER A 88 2.75 -26.40 -6.67
C SER A 88 4.27 -26.26 -6.75
N PRO A 89 4.93 -25.76 -5.68
CA PRO A 89 6.39 -25.79 -5.61
C PRO A 89 6.90 -27.22 -5.41
N GLU A 90 8.15 -27.47 -5.78
CA GLU A 90 8.80 -28.78 -5.58
C GLU A 90 8.88 -29.16 -4.10
N VAL A 91 9.07 -28.16 -3.24
CA VAL A 91 9.13 -28.34 -1.78
C VAL A 91 7.93 -27.65 -1.14
N PRO A 92 7.21 -28.30 -0.20
CA PRO A 92 6.13 -27.67 0.53
C PRO A 92 6.57 -26.41 1.28
N VAL A 93 5.88 -25.31 0.98
CA VAL A 93 6.05 -24.01 1.64
C VAL A 93 4.74 -23.55 2.26
N SER A 94 4.82 -22.65 3.24
CA SER A 94 3.63 -22.02 3.81
C SER A 94 3.17 -20.81 3.00
N THR A 95 1.91 -20.42 3.15
CA THR A 95 1.35 -19.14 2.67
C THR A 95 2.18 -17.92 3.10
N ARG A 96 2.80 -17.96 4.29
CA ARG A 96 3.70 -16.88 4.73
C ARG A 96 4.96 -16.75 3.85
N THR A 97 5.44 -17.86 3.29
CA THR A 97 6.55 -17.85 2.32
C THR A 97 6.10 -17.23 1.00
N VAL A 98 4.88 -17.52 0.52
CA VAL A 98 4.27 -16.84 -0.65
C VAL A 98 4.27 -15.32 -0.45
N CYS A 99 3.77 -14.82 0.68
CA CYS A 99 3.77 -13.38 0.97
C CYS A 99 5.18 -12.76 0.93
N ARG A 100 6.18 -13.45 1.49
CA ARG A 100 7.58 -12.99 1.48
C ARG A 100 8.16 -12.97 0.07
N ILE A 101 7.86 -13.97 -0.76
CA ILE A 101 8.30 -14.02 -2.16
C ILE A 101 7.68 -12.86 -2.93
N LEU A 102 6.36 -12.66 -2.82
CA LEU A 102 5.67 -11.55 -3.48
C LEU A 102 6.25 -10.19 -3.06
N SER A 103 6.44 -9.97 -1.75
CA SER A 103 7.01 -8.72 -1.24
C SER A 103 8.44 -8.47 -1.73
N ARG A 104 9.28 -9.53 -1.79
CA ARG A 104 10.63 -9.43 -2.36
C ARG A 104 10.64 -9.11 -3.85
N ASN A 105 9.57 -9.46 -4.56
CA ASN A 105 9.36 -9.12 -5.96
C ASN A 105 8.60 -7.77 -6.14
N GLY A 106 8.48 -6.97 -5.09
CA GLY A 106 7.82 -5.65 -5.12
C GLY A 106 6.30 -5.69 -5.14
N LEU A 107 5.69 -6.86 -4.92
CA LEU A 107 4.24 -7.05 -4.90
C LEU A 107 3.75 -7.06 -3.44
N HIS A 108 3.28 -5.90 -2.98
CA HIS A 108 2.80 -5.71 -1.61
C HIS A 108 1.28 -5.67 -1.55
N GLY A 109 0.71 -6.28 -0.51
CA GLY A 109 -0.73 -6.16 -0.22
C GLY A 109 -1.11 -4.70 0.09
N ARG A 110 -2.06 -4.14 -0.65
CA ARG A 110 -2.60 -2.78 -0.49
C ARG A 110 -4.10 -2.79 -0.78
N ILE A 111 -4.82 -1.80 -0.25
CA ILE A 111 -6.24 -1.60 -0.55
C ILE A 111 -6.36 -0.97 -1.94
N SER A 112 -7.18 -1.55 -2.81
CA SER A 112 -7.45 -1.01 -4.14
C SER A 112 -8.31 0.25 -4.06
N ALA A 113 -8.01 1.24 -4.91
CA ALA A 113 -8.83 2.44 -5.02
C ALA A 113 -10.18 2.13 -5.68
N GLN A 114 -11.24 2.68 -5.11
CA GLN A 114 -12.57 2.65 -5.73
C GLN A 114 -12.67 3.80 -6.74
N LYS A 115 -12.90 3.47 -8.02
CA LYS A 115 -13.02 4.45 -9.11
C LYS A 115 -14.18 4.05 -10.02
N PRO A 116 -14.91 5.02 -10.59
CA PRO A 116 -15.92 4.72 -11.59
C PRO A 116 -15.28 4.09 -12.83
N ALA A 117 -15.93 3.10 -13.40
CA ALA A 117 -15.51 2.50 -14.66
C ALA A 117 -15.75 3.50 -15.81
N LEU A 118 -14.68 3.98 -16.44
CA LEU A 118 -14.74 4.91 -17.57
C LEU A 118 -14.44 4.17 -18.87
N ASN A 119 -15.25 4.41 -19.90
CA ASN A 119 -14.94 3.97 -21.26
C ASN A 119 -13.94 4.92 -21.95
N LYS A 120 -13.39 4.49 -23.10
CA LYS A 120 -12.37 5.25 -23.85
C LYS A 120 -12.86 6.65 -24.26
N ARG A 121 -14.14 6.78 -24.64
CA ARG A 121 -14.76 8.05 -25.03
C ARG A 121 -14.85 9.01 -23.84
N GLN A 122 -15.34 8.54 -22.70
CA GLN A 122 -15.42 9.32 -21.47
C GLN A 122 -14.04 9.80 -21.01
N LEU A 123 -13.02 8.93 -21.10
CA LEU A 123 -11.65 9.31 -20.76
C LEU A 123 -11.15 10.44 -21.66
N LYS A 124 -11.33 10.33 -22.98
CA LYS A 124 -10.94 11.37 -23.95
C LYS A 124 -11.64 12.70 -23.65
N ASN A 125 -12.95 12.66 -23.40
CA ASN A 125 -13.74 13.86 -23.11
C ASN A 125 -13.30 14.52 -21.80
N ARG A 126 -13.05 13.73 -20.74
CA ARG A 126 -12.56 14.26 -19.46
C ARG A 126 -11.20 14.93 -19.61
N VAL A 127 -10.27 14.33 -20.36
CA VAL A 127 -8.96 14.92 -20.64
C VAL A 127 -9.08 16.19 -21.49
N ALA A 128 -9.92 16.19 -22.52
CA ALA A 128 -10.16 17.36 -23.35
C ALA A 128 -10.75 18.53 -22.53
N PHE A 129 -11.74 18.23 -21.69
CA PHE A 129 -12.33 19.20 -20.76
C PHE A 129 -11.27 19.79 -19.82
N ALA A 130 -10.48 18.94 -19.14
CA ALA A 130 -9.43 19.38 -18.22
C ALA A 130 -8.37 20.24 -18.91
N LYS A 131 -7.97 19.89 -20.14
CA LYS A 131 -7.03 20.70 -20.93
C LYS A 131 -7.62 22.04 -21.33
N ALA A 132 -8.87 22.06 -21.80
CA ALA A 132 -9.57 23.28 -22.20
C ALA A 132 -9.75 24.26 -21.03
N HIS A 133 -9.98 23.75 -19.82
CA HIS A 133 -10.18 24.53 -18.60
C HIS A 133 -8.92 24.61 -17.73
N SER A 134 -7.74 24.47 -18.35
CA SER A 134 -6.45 24.62 -17.65
C SER A 134 -5.97 26.07 -17.67
N LEU A 135 -5.14 26.44 -16.69
CA LEU A 135 -4.48 27.75 -16.65
C LEU A 135 -3.71 28.04 -17.96
N LEU A 136 -3.07 27.01 -18.53
CA LEU A 136 -2.31 27.09 -19.80
C LEU A 136 -3.18 27.42 -21.03
N LYS A 137 -4.50 27.26 -20.93
CA LYS A 137 -5.47 27.63 -21.99
C LYS A 137 -6.25 28.90 -21.66
N GLY A 138 -5.76 29.71 -20.72
CA GLY A 138 -6.35 30.99 -20.36
C GLY A 138 -7.59 30.87 -19.47
N TRP A 139 -7.79 29.72 -18.81
CA TRP A 139 -8.80 29.55 -17.77
C TRP A 139 -8.24 30.03 -16.42
N THR A 140 -8.35 31.34 -16.18
CA THR A 140 -7.78 32.01 -15.01
C THR A 140 -8.61 31.79 -13.75
N LEU A 141 -8.05 32.14 -12.59
CA LEU A 141 -8.79 32.13 -11.33
C LEU A 141 -10.07 32.96 -11.42
N GLU A 142 -10.03 34.15 -12.01
CA GLU A 142 -11.19 35.02 -12.20
C GLU A 142 -12.32 34.35 -13.03
N LYS A 143 -11.97 33.45 -13.96
CA LYS A 143 -12.98 32.65 -14.66
C LYS A 143 -13.56 31.57 -13.78
N TRP A 144 -12.74 30.88 -12.98
CA TRP A 144 -13.23 29.94 -11.97
C TRP A 144 -14.10 30.61 -10.91
N LYS A 145 -13.88 31.89 -10.60
CA LYS A 145 -14.74 32.63 -9.66
C LYS A 145 -16.19 32.74 -10.12
N LYS A 146 -16.43 32.64 -11.43
CA LYS A 146 -17.74 32.76 -12.07
C LYS A 146 -18.40 31.40 -12.36
N VAL A 147 -17.77 30.29 -11.95
CA VAL A 147 -18.29 28.94 -12.18
C VAL A 147 -19.02 28.45 -10.93
N ASP A 148 -20.23 27.98 -11.16
CA ASP A 148 -21.08 27.36 -10.15
C ASP A 148 -21.02 25.84 -10.31
N PHE A 149 -20.72 25.13 -9.23
CA PHE A 149 -20.74 23.67 -9.21
C PHE A 149 -21.97 23.21 -8.46
N SER A 150 -22.93 22.61 -9.16
CA SER A 150 -24.10 21.98 -8.56
C SER A 150 -24.01 20.45 -8.67
N ASP A 151 -24.50 19.74 -7.66
CA ASP A 151 -24.67 18.29 -7.72
C ASP A 151 -25.83 17.84 -6.81
N GLU A 152 -26.35 16.65 -7.06
CA GLU A 152 -27.30 15.99 -6.18
C GLU A 152 -26.57 15.01 -5.25
N SER A 153 -26.93 15.06 -3.97
CA SER A 153 -26.47 14.07 -2.98
C SER A 153 -27.64 13.49 -2.21
N SER A 154 -27.47 12.27 -1.70
CA SER A 154 -28.43 11.64 -0.81
C SER A 154 -27.82 11.48 0.57
N VAL A 155 -28.42 12.13 1.57
CA VAL A 155 -28.09 11.91 2.97
C VAL A 155 -28.91 10.74 3.47
N GLU A 156 -28.24 9.61 3.70
CA GLU A 156 -28.87 8.38 4.18
C GLU A 156 -28.85 8.36 5.71
N LEU A 157 -30.02 8.18 6.33
CA LEU A 157 -30.15 8.14 7.79
C LEU A 157 -29.52 6.87 8.41
N HIS A 158 -29.34 5.84 7.59
CA HIS A 158 -28.75 4.55 7.98
C HIS A 158 -27.66 4.16 6.99
N HIS A 159 -26.49 4.78 7.11
CA HIS A 159 -25.32 4.30 6.41
C HIS A 159 -24.83 3.00 7.08
N SER A 160 -24.79 1.89 6.33
CA SER A 160 -24.23 0.64 6.85
C SER A 160 -22.72 0.73 6.91
N HIS A 161 -22.20 1.22 8.03
CA HIS A 161 -20.79 1.07 8.34
C HIS A 161 -20.46 -0.41 8.58
N ARG A 162 -19.30 -0.85 8.07
CA ARG A 162 -18.75 -2.19 8.32
C ARG A 162 -18.62 -2.42 9.83
N LYS A 163 -19.49 -3.25 10.42
CA LYS A 163 -19.36 -3.71 11.82
C LYS A 163 -18.61 -5.04 11.88
N TYR A 164 -17.48 -5.03 12.57
CA TYR A 164 -16.76 -6.26 12.90
C TYR A 164 -17.48 -6.96 14.06
N CYS A 165 -17.74 -8.28 13.94
CA CYS A 165 -18.23 -9.10 15.05
C CYS A 165 -17.28 -10.29 15.30
N ARG A 166 -17.18 -10.72 16.56
CA ARG A 166 -16.47 -11.96 16.94
C ARG A 166 -17.50 -13.08 17.04
N ARG A 167 -17.27 -14.18 16.32
CA ARG A 167 -18.17 -15.35 16.31
C ARG A 167 -17.38 -16.65 16.16
N PRO A 168 -17.89 -17.78 16.70
CA PRO A 168 -17.29 -19.10 16.52
C PRO A 168 -17.22 -19.53 15.06
N THR A 169 -16.27 -20.42 14.74
CA THR A 169 -16.14 -21.05 13.42
C THR A 169 -17.44 -21.77 13.05
N GLY A 170 -17.93 -21.57 11.82
CA GLY A 170 -19.19 -22.15 11.34
C GLY A 170 -20.45 -21.32 11.59
N ALA A 171 -20.48 -20.43 12.59
CA ALA A 171 -21.69 -19.66 12.95
C ALA A 171 -21.96 -18.42 12.06
N ARG A 172 -21.68 -18.49 10.74
CA ARG A 172 -21.70 -17.31 9.85
C ARG A 172 -23.09 -16.79 9.57
N MET A 173 -24.01 -17.72 9.40
CA MET A 173 -25.38 -17.43 9.01
C MET A 173 -26.31 -17.38 10.21
N ASP A 174 -25.78 -17.61 11.42
CA ASP A 174 -26.56 -17.52 12.65
C ASP A 174 -27.06 -16.07 12.83
N PRO A 175 -28.39 -15.85 12.91
CA PRO A 175 -28.99 -14.53 13.06
C PRO A 175 -28.47 -13.72 14.27
N ARG A 176 -27.83 -14.36 15.25
CA ARG A 176 -27.20 -13.72 16.42
C ARG A 176 -25.91 -12.97 16.08
N PHE A 177 -25.21 -13.35 15.00
CA PHE A 177 -23.92 -12.76 14.59
C PHE A 177 -23.98 -12.01 13.25
N THR A 178 -25.17 -11.87 12.67
CA THR A 178 -25.38 -11.12 11.42
C THR A 178 -25.89 -9.70 11.72
N GLN A 179 -25.40 -8.72 10.96
CA GLN A 179 -25.94 -7.37 11.01
C GLN A 179 -27.27 -7.34 10.27
N LYS A 180 -28.37 -7.10 11.00
CA LYS A 180 -29.68 -6.94 10.39
C LYS A 180 -29.69 -5.69 9.51
N THR A 181 -29.96 -5.85 8.23
CA THR A 181 -30.16 -4.76 7.27
C THR A 181 -31.64 -4.65 6.95
N VAL A 182 -32.22 -3.47 7.17
CA VAL A 182 -33.59 -3.18 6.71
C VAL A 182 -33.54 -2.81 5.22
N LYS A 183 -34.39 -3.43 4.39
CA LYS A 183 -34.46 -3.12 2.95
C LYS A 183 -35.08 -1.75 2.67
N PHE A 184 -35.93 -1.28 3.59
CA PHE A 184 -36.62 0.00 3.58
C PHE A 184 -36.77 0.45 5.04
N GLY A 185 -36.43 1.70 5.37
CA GLY A 185 -36.66 2.19 6.74
C GLY A 185 -35.71 3.25 7.29
N GLY A 186 -34.68 3.67 6.55
CA GLY A 186 -33.85 4.81 7.00
C GLY A 186 -34.38 6.16 6.59
N GLY A 187 -35.13 6.24 5.47
CA GLY A 187 -35.29 7.51 4.78
C GLY A 187 -33.96 7.96 4.17
N LYS A 188 -34.03 8.47 2.94
CA LYS A 188 -32.93 9.21 2.33
C LYS A 188 -33.46 10.61 2.08
N ILE A 189 -32.72 11.61 2.54
CA ILE A 189 -33.01 12.99 2.20
C ILE A 189 -32.19 13.28 0.96
N MET A 190 -32.87 13.47 -0.17
CA MET A 190 -32.23 14.02 -1.35
C MET A 190 -31.98 15.50 -1.10
N VAL A 191 -30.76 15.93 -1.33
CA VAL A 191 -30.35 17.32 -1.27
C VAL A 191 -29.73 17.68 -2.60
N TRP A 192 -30.16 18.81 -3.13
CA TRP A 192 -29.46 19.49 -4.20
C TRP A 192 -28.75 20.68 -3.59
N GLY A 193 -27.54 20.95 -4.05
CA GLY A 193 -26.85 22.15 -3.64
C GLY A 193 -25.88 22.60 -4.69
N TYR A 194 -25.47 23.85 -4.58
CA TYR A 194 -24.40 24.38 -5.40
C TYR A 194 -23.41 25.18 -4.58
N ILE A 195 -22.17 25.15 -5.04
CA ILE A 195 -21.04 25.85 -4.46
C ILE A 195 -20.46 26.79 -5.51
N GLN A 196 -20.02 27.95 -5.03
CA GLN A 196 -19.35 28.96 -5.83
C GLN A 196 -17.99 29.29 -5.21
N TYR A 197 -17.23 30.12 -5.91
CA TYR A 197 -16.00 30.66 -5.34
C TYR A 197 -16.32 31.51 -4.10
N GLY A 198 -15.80 31.07 -2.94
CA GLY A 198 -16.12 31.65 -1.64
C GLY A 198 -17.09 30.83 -0.80
N GLY A 199 -17.50 29.64 -1.23
CA GLY A 199 -18.15 28.65 -0.37
C GLY A 199 -19.49 28.12 -0.88
N VAL A 200 -20.18 27.41 0.02
CA VAL A 200 -21.52 26.89 -0.22
C VAL A 200 -22.48 28.07 -0.34
N ARG A 201 -23.39 28.02 -1.32
CA ARG A 201 -24.44 29.03 -1.49
C ARG A 201 -25.76 28.53 -0.95
N GLU A 202 -26.25 27.46 -1.56
CA GLU A 202 -27.55 26.91 -1.20
C GLU A 202 -27.48 25.39 -1.14
N ILE A 203 -28.19 24.84 -0.17
CA ILE A 203 -28.50 23.43 -0.07
C ILE A 203 -30.00 23.36 0.15
N CYS A 204 -30.72 22.82 -0.81
CA CYS A 204 -32.16 22.62 -0.70
C CYS A 204 -32.46 21.13 -0.58
N ARG A 205 -33.39 20.81 0.32
CA ARG A 205 -33.97 19.48 0.40
C ARG A 205 -34.90 19.30 -0.79
N VAL A 206 -34.73 18.20 -1.51
CA VAL A 206 -35.59 17.82 -2.62
C VAL A 206 -36.60 16.78 -2.12
N GLU A 207 -37.88 17.06 -2.34
CA GLU A 207 -38.95 16.10 -2.10
C GLU A 207 -39.02 15.10 -3.27
N GLY A 208 -38.63 13.85 -3.00
CA GLY A 208 -38.61 12.78 -4.00
C GLY A 208 -37.32 12.74 -4.84
N ASN A 209 -37.41 12.26 -6.08
CA ASN A 209 -36.29 12.20 -7.02
C ASN A 209 -36.34 13.42 -7.97
N ILE A 210 -35.18 14.02 -8.27
CA ILE A 210 -35.08 15.06 -9.31
C ILE A 210 -35.31 14.41 -10.67
N ASN A 211 -36.56 14.43 -11.14
CA ASN A 211 -36.93 13.93 -12.47
C ASN A 211 -37.01 15.07 -13.51
N LYS A 212 -37.14 16.33 -13.05
CA LYS A 212 -37.06 17.60 -13.79
C LYS A 212 -36.82 18.72 -12.77
N ILE A 213 -36.07 19.76 -13.14
CA ILE A 213 -35.84 20.95 -12.29
C ILE A 213 -37.22 21.49 -11.86
N PRO A 214 -37.51 21.58 -10.55
CA PRO A 214 -38.76 22.14 -10.06
C PRO A 214 -38.99 23.55 -10.64
N ARG A 215 -40.19 23.85 -11.17
CA ARG A 215 -40.56 25.16 -11.75
C ARG A 215 -40.43 26.33 -10.75
N ASN A 216 -40.21 26.03 -9.49
CA ASN A 216 -39.99 26.95 -8.39
C ASN A 216 -38.50 27.36 -8.23
N LEU A 217 -37.56 26.69 -8.91
CA LEU A 217 -36.14 27.07 -8.97
C LEU A 217 -35.78 27.85 -10.25
N SER A 218 -36.70 27.99 -11.22
CA SER A 218 -36.45 28.81 -12.42
C SER A 218 -36.34 30.31 -12.11
N TYR A 219 -36.87 30.77 -10.97
CA TYR A 219 -36.78 32.17 -10.56
C TYR A 219 -35.40 32.56 -10.01
N LEU A 220 -34.62 31.60 -9.48
CA LEU A 220 -33.28 31.89 -8.93
C LEU A 220 -32.17 31.84 -9.98
N LEU A 221 -32.40 31.20 -11.14
CA LEU A 221 -31.42 31.13 -12.23
C LEU A 221 -31.55 32.29 -13.26
N TYR A 222 -32.61 33.09 -13.19
CA TYR A 222 -32.89 34.19 -14.15
C TYR A 222 -33.06 35.57 -13.52
N SER A 223 -32.69 35.75 -12.26
CA SER A 223 -32.72 37.08 -11.64
C SER A 223 -31.36 37.40 -11.01
N GLN A 224 -30.43 37.84 -11.85
CA GLN A 224 -29.42 38.84 -11.49
C GLN A 224 -29.26 39.77 -12.71
N PRO A 225 -29.16 41.10 -12.51
CA PRO A 225 -29.06 42.09 -13.59
C PRO A 225 -27.78 41.97 -14.43
#